data_AF-A0A5B7I9N1-F1
#
_entry.id   AF-A0A5B7I9N1-F1
#
_cell.length_a   1.000
_cell.length_b   1.000
_cell.length_c   1.000
_cell.angle_alpha   90.00
_cell.angle_beta   90.00
_cell.angle_gamma   90.00
#
_symmetry.space_group_name_H-M   'P 1'
#
loop_
_entity.id
_entity.type
_entity.pdbx_description
1 polymer ?
#
loop_
_entity_poly.entity_id
_entity_poly.type
_entity_poly.pdbx_seq_one_letter_code
_entity_poly.pdbx_strand_id
1 'polypeptide(L)'
;MNVIILCLLAVVLARNTNGGLPPPERSYKILMLLPAASKSHKNVFMAFSEALADRGHKVVILSGLPQSSKHSNILEINHEMPYMGDSSKSVFEKGKSATGGLGTFAITLPAMARQMYKIPSVKQLYEKRKEFDLIIVNHMFNEIAYPFVHELPFITVATPGMDPRQSAVLGNILNPSYVPNLLGSYPHPLSLLQRIKNTFMHIVIPFFWRHWAVVPLIQKEVKH
;
A
#
# COMPACT_ATOMS: atom_id res chain seq x y z
N MET A 1 53.20 -11.41 -19.71
CA MET A 1 51.83 -11.73 -20.13
C MET A 1 50.85 -12.01 -18.97
N ASN A 2 51.33 -12.28 -17.74
CA ASN A 2 50.45 -12.68 -16.62
C ASN A 2 49.88 -11.54 -15.77
N VAL A 3 50.53 -10.37 -15.69
CA VAL A 3 50.08 -9.26 -14.82
C VAL A 3 48.86 -8.54 -15.38
N ILE A 4 48.80 -8.36 -16.70
CA ILE A 4 47.69 -7.67 -17.38
C ILE A 4 46.39 -8.49 -17.26
N ILE A 5 46.49 -9.82 -17.39
CA ILE A 5 45.35 -10.73 -17.23
C ILE A 5 44.86 -10.73 -15.78
N LEU A 6 45.78 -10.69 -14.80
CA LEU A 6 45.41 -10.59 -13.38
C LEU A 6 44.71 -9.26 -13.05
N CYS A 7 45.18 -8.14 -13.59
CA CYS A 7 44.54 -6.84 -13.41
C CYS A 7 43.17 -6.76 -14.08
N LEU A 8 43.01 -7.34 -15.28
CA LEU A 8 41.72 -7.41 -15.96
C LEU A 8 40.73 -8.30 -15.20
N LEU A 9 41.17 -9.45 -14.67
CA LEU A 9 40.36 -10.30 -13.80
C LEU A 9 39.99 -9.60 -12.50
N ALA A 10 40.90 -8.85 -11.88
CA ALA A 10 40.61 -8.07 -10.67
C ALA A 10 39.59 -6.95 -10.95
N VAL A 11 39.66 -6.29 -12.11
CA VAL A 11 38.66 -5.27 -12.53
C VAL A 11 37.30 -5.88 -12.88
N VAL A 12 37.28 -7.07 -13.48
CA VAL A 12 36.04 -7.82 -13.77
C VAL A 12 35.40 -8.36 -12.49
N LEU A 13 36.21 -8.83 -11.53
CA LEU A 13 35.73 -9.29 -10.21
C LEU A 13 35.38 -8.13 -9.27
N ALA A 14 36.02 -6.96 -9.44
CA ALA A 14 35.66 -5.73 -8.71
C ALA A 14 34.45 -5.00 -9.32
N ARG A 15 34.04 -5.31 -10.56
CA ARG A 15 32.76 -4.89 -11.13
C ARG A 15 31.63 -5.71 -10.49
N ASN A 16 31.22 -5.25 -9.31
CA ASN A 16 29.95 -5.55 -8.64
C ASN A 16 29.70 -7.02 -8.23
N THR A 17 30.38 -7.46 -7.18
CA THR A 17 29.82 -8.47 -6.26
C THR A 17 28.91 -7.85 -5.18
N ASN A 18 28.73 -6.53 -5.18
CA ASN A 18 27.65 -5.89 -4.44
C ASN A 18 26.36 -6.25 -5.19
N GLY A 19 25.43 -6.95 -4.54
CA GLY A 19 24.13 -7.39 -5.11
C GLY A 19 23.18 -6.25 -5.51
N GLY A 20 23.70 -5.15 -6.06
CA GLY A 20 22.96 -4.04 -6.61
C GLY A 20 22.35 -4.39 -7.95
N LEU A 21 21.09 -4.01 -8.12
CA LEU A 21 20.38 -4.14 -9.39
C LEU A 21 21.09 -3.32 -10.49
N PRO A 22 21.15 -3.81 -11.75
CA PRO A 22 21.70 -3.04 -12.85
C PRO A 22 21.03 -1.67 -12.97
N PRO A 23 21.69 -0.62 -13.49
CA PRO A 23 21.07 0.67 -13.73
C PRO A 23 19.79 0.52 -14.57
N PRO A 24 18.73 1.29 -14.31
CA PRO A 24 17.53 1.23 -15.12
C PRO A 24 17.82 1.72 -16.54
N GLU A 25 17.17 1.13 -17.55
CA GLU A 25 17.33 1.52 -18.96
C GLU A 25 16.88 2.96 -19.23
N ARG A 26 15.89 3.45 -18.48
CA ARG A 26 15.39 4.82 -18.52
C ARG A 26 14.82 5.26 -17.18
N SER A 27 14.61 6.57 -17.04
CA SER A 27 13.82 7.13 -15.95
C SER A 27 12.32 6.83 -16.17
N TYR A 28 11.61 6.52 -15.08
CA TYR A 28 10.18 6.24 -15.08
C TYR A 28 9.48 7.21 -14.12
N LYS A 29 8.27 7.62 -14.44
CA LYS A 29 7.38 8.39 -13.57
C LYS A 29 6.47 7.43 -12.82
N ILE A 30 6.61 7.37 -11.49
CA ILE A 30 5.92 6.43 -10.63
C ILE A 30 4.99 7.21 -9.69
N LEU A 31 3.71 6.86 -9.69
CA LEU A 31 2.73 7.43 -8.77
C LEU A 31 2.43 6.45 -7.64
N MET A 32 2.59 6.88 -6.40
CA MET A 32 2.28 6.09 -5.21
C MET A 32 1.06 6.65 -4.49
N LEU A 33 0.05 5.80 -4.26
CA LEU A 33 -1.24 6.21 -3.73
C LEU A 33 -1.43 5.67 -2.30
N LEU A 34 -1.42 6.58 -1.34
CA LEU A 34 -1.67 6.33 0.09
C LEU A 34 -2.69 7.32 0.69
N PRO A 35 -3.85 7.57 0.06
CA PRO A 35 -4.83 8.53 0.60
C PRO A 35 -5.37 8.13 1.98
N ALA A 36 -5.53 6.84 2.25
CA ALA A 36 -5.94 6.31 3.55
C ALA A 36 -4.82 5.49 4.18
N ALA A 37 -3.87 6.15 4.84
CA ALA A 37 -2.68 5.49 5.38
C ALA A 37 -2.24 6.10 6.72
N SER A 38 -1.70 5.24 7.59
CA SER A 38 -1.00 5.68 8.80
C SER A 38 0.49 5.89 8.54
N LYS A 39 1.19 6.52 9.50
CA LYS A 39 2.65 6.74 9.42
C LYS A 39 3.44 5.46 9.11
N SER A 40 3.02 4.32 9.66
CA SER A 40 3.68 3.03 9.42
C SER A 40 3.63 2.60 7.95
N HIS A 41 2.50 2.81 7.26
CA HIS A 41 2.38 2.51 5.83
C HIS A 41 3.28 3.44 5.01
N LYS A 42 3.29 4.73 5.36
CA LYS A 42 4.13 5.72 4.68
C LYS A 42 5.61 5.38 4.83
N ASN A 43 6.08 4.99 6.01
CA ASN A 43 7.47 4.59 6.21
C ASN A 43 7.91 3.47 5.24
N VAL A 44 7.07 2.46 5.01
CA VAL A 44 7.37 1.39 4.04
C VAL A 44 7.48 1.96 2.63
N PHE A 45 6.54 2.81 2.23
CA PHE A 45 6.57 3.46 0.91
C PHE A 45 7.77 4.38 0.71
N MET A 46 8.14 5.15 1.73
CA MET A 46 9.30 6.04 1.64
C MET A 46 10.60 5.27 1.38
N ALA A 47 10.80 4.13 2.04
CA ALA A 47 12.03 3.35 1.89
C ALA A 47 12.30 2.96 0.43
N PHE A 48 11.29 2.45 -0.28
CA PHE A 48 11.46 2.12 -1.70
C PHE A 48 11.29 3.32 -2.63
N SER A 49 10.61 4.39 -2.20
CA SER A 49 10.55 5.65 -2.97
C SER A 49 11.93 6.27 -3.10
N GLU A 50 12.68 6.35 -2.01
CA GLU A 50 14.05 6.87 -1.98
C GLU A 50 14.98 5.98 -2.81
N ALA A 51 14.90 4.66 -2.66
CA ALA A 51 15.69 3.74 -3.48
C ALA A 51 15.38 3.85 -5.00
N LEU A 52 14.11 4.07 -5.38
CA LEU A 52 13.75 4.32 -6.78
C LEU A 52 14.26 5.68 -7.27
N ALA A 53 14.18 6.69 -6.41
CA ALA A 53 14.60 8.05 -6.69
C ALA A 53 16.12 8.18 -6.86
N ASP A 54 16.90 7.48 -6.04
CA ASP A 54 18.37 7.34 -6.12
C ASP A 54 18.79 6.67 -7.44
N ARG A 55 17.94 5.80 -7.99
CA ARG A 55 18.13 5.15 -9.29
C ARG A 55 17.68 6.02 -10.46
N GLY A 56 17.24 7.25 -10.21
CA GLY A 56 16.90 8.23 -11.23
C GLY A 56 15.43 8.23 -11.67
N HIS A 57 14.55 7.45 -11.03
CA HIS A 57 13.11 7.52 -11.28
C HIS A 57 12.49 8.78 -10.63
N LYS A 58 11.38 9.26 -11.18
CA LYS A 58 10.59 10.36 -10.60
C LYS A 58 9.42 9.77 -9.84
N VAL A 59 9.31 10.07 -8.56
CA VAL A 59 8.27 9.52 -7.69
C VAL A 59 7.32 10.64 -7.25
N VAL A 60 6.03 10.43 -7.43
CA VAL A 60 4.97 11.28 -6.87
C VAL A 60 4.19 10.47 -5.85
N ILE A 61 3.97 11.01 -4.66
CA ILE A 61 3.27 10.34 -3.57
C ILE A 61 2.04 11.15 -3.20
N LEU A 62 0.85 10.54 -3.25
CA LEU A 62 -0.38 11.11 -2.71
C LEU A 62 -0.63 10.57 -1.29
N SER A 63 -0.68 11.45 -0.29
CA SER A 63 -0.90 11.07 1.11
C SER A 63 -1.61 12.17 1.90
N GLY A 64 -2.18 11.83 3.06
CA GLY A 64 -2.68 12.82 4.03
C GLY A 64 -1.67 13.20 5.11
N LEU A 65 -0.46 12.64 5.04
CA LEU A 65 0.57 12.76 6.08
C LEU A 65 1.60 13.85 5.72
N PRO A 66 2.19 14.53 6.72
CA PRO A 66 3.23 15.54 6.50
C PRO A 66 4.37 15.02 5.63
N GLN A 67 4.92 15.89 4.78
CA GLN A 67 6.07 15.57 3.94
C GLN A 67 7.25 15.09 4.78
N SER A 68 8.01 14.13 4.24
CA SER A 68 9.10 13.46 4.95
C SER A 68 10.38 13.32 4.15
N SER A 69 10.31 13.26 2.82
CA SER A 69 11.49 13.19 1.98
C SER A 69 12.05 14.57 1.65
N LYS A 70 13.38 14.63 1.51
CA LYS A 70 14.11 15.78 0.97
C LYS A 70 14.71 15.49 -0.41
N HIS A 71 14.40 14.32 -0.98
CA HIS A 71 14.98 13.87 -2.23
C HIS A 71 14.36 14.63 -3.42
N SER A 72 15.19 15.22 -4.28
CA SER A 72 14.73 16.11 -5.39
C SER A 72 13.86 15.41 -6.44
N ASN A 73 14.01 14.09 -6.60
CA ASN A 73 13.14 13.28 -7.47
C ASN A 73 11.83 12.80 -6.81
N ILE A 74 11.55 13.17 -5.55
CA ILE A 74 10.32 12.79 -4.85
C ILE A 74 9.45 14.04 -4.65
N LEU A 75 8.20 13.97 -5.12
CA LEU A 75 7.18 14.97 -4.86
C LEU A 75 6.08 14.36 -4.00
N GLU A 76 5.82 14.97 -2.84
CA GLU A 76 4.74 14.54 -1.95
C GLU A 76 3.57 15.53 -2.00
N ILE A 77 2.42 15.05 -2.48
CA ILE A 77 1.15 15.80 -2.54
C ILE A 77 0.34 15.44 -1.30
N ASN A 78 0.10 16.44 -0.44
CA ASN A 78 -0.78 16.29 0.71
C ASN A 78 -2.24 16.60 0.30
N HIS A 79 -3.17 15.70 0.57
CA HIS A 79 -4.60 15.93 0.34
C HIS A 79 -5.32 16.59 1.52
N GLU A 80 -4.67 16.72 2.69
CA GLU A 80 -5.12 17.49 3.87
C GLU A 80 -6.44 17.05 4.53
N MET A 81 -7.13 16.03 3.98
CA MET A 81 -8.33 15.49 4.60
C MET A 81 -8.11 15.07 6.08
N PRO A 82 -9.00 15.47 7.01
CA PRO A 82 -8.79 15.30 8.47
C PRO A 82 -9.13 13.90 8.99
N TYR A 83 -9.36 12.93 8.10
CA TYR A 83 -9.93 11.63 8.45
C TYR A 83 -8.93 10.64 9.04
N MET A 84 -7.65 10.82 8.74
CA MET A 84 -6.56 9.94 9.20
C MET A 84 -5.54 10.69 10.08
N GLY A 85 -5.78 11.97 10.39
CA GLY A 85 -4.85 12.86 11.08
C GLY A 85 -5.26 13.18 12.52
N ASP A 86 -4.77 12.37 13.46
CA ASP A 86 -4.03 12.82 14.66
C ASP A 86 -3.50 11.56 15.35
N SER A 87 -2.17 11.38 15.31
CA SER A 87 -1.48 10.17 15.77
C SER A 87 -1.16 10.20 17.26
N SER A 88 -1.98 10.85 18.08
CA SER A 88 -1.83 10.79 19.55
C SER A 88 -2.23 9.42 20.11
N LYS A 89 -3.05 8.65 19.38
CA LYS A 89 -3.36 7.24 19.67
C LYS A 89 -3.06 6.39 18.45
N SER A 90 -2.16 5.41 18.61
CA SER A 90 -1.86 4.47 17.53
C SER A 90 -3.14 3.76 17.08
N VAL A 91 -3.23 3.41 15.79
CA VAL A 91 -4.31 2.56 15.27
C VAL A 91 -4.42 1.25 16.08
N PHE A 92 -3.30 0.80 16.64
CA PHE A 92 -3.21 -0.33 17.56
C PHE A 92 -3.96 -0.10 18.88
N GLU A 93 -3.86 1.10 19.48
CA GLU A 93 -4.65 1.45 20.67
C GLU A 93 -6.15 1.57 20.36
N LYS A 94 -6.51 2.14 19.21
CA LYS A 94 -7.90 2.17 18.74
C LYS A 94 -8.44 0.76 18.42
N GLY A 95 -7.57 -0.16 17.99
CA GLY A 95 -7.88 -1.56 17.72
C GLY A 95 -8.10 -2.44 18.96
N LYS A 96 -7.72 -1.98 20.15
CA LYS A 96 -8.03 -2.66 21.43
C LYS A 96 -9.48 -2.44 21.90
N SER A 97 -10.21 -1.51 21.28
CA SER A 97 -11.64 -1.30 21.53
C SER A 97 -12.46 -2.40 20.84
N ALA A 98 -13.37 -3.02 21.60
CA ALA A 98 -14.27 -4.08 21.12
C ALA A 98 -15.16 -3.67 19.92
N THR A 99 -15.26 -2.37 19.62
CA THR A 99 -16.05 -1.80 18.51
C THR A 99 -15.30 -0.83 17.59
N GLY A 100 -14.04 -0.48 17.90
CA GLY A 100 -13.49 0.82 17.47
C GLY A 100 -12.58 0.87 16.23
N GLY A 101 -12.01 -0.25 15.76
CA GLY A 101 -11.04 -0.22 14.65
C GLY A 101 -11.70 -0.23 13.27
N LEU A 102 -12.44 -1.31 12.97
CA LEU A 102 -13.03 -1.54 11.64
C LEU A 102 -14.35 -0.84 11.42
N GLY A 103 -15.16 -0.69 12.46
CA GLY A 103 -16.43 0.05 12.38
C GLY A 103 -16.22 1.51 11.98
N THR A 104 -15.14 2.13 12.47
CA THR A 104 -14.78 3.50 12.07
C THR A 104 -14.44 3.60 10.58
N PHE A 105 -13.78 2.60 9.98
CA PHE A 105 -13.49 2.63 8.54
C PHE A 105 -14.74 2.58 7.67
N ALA A 106 -15.84 1.96 8.14
CA ALA A 106 -17.13 1.98 7.43
C ALA A 106 -17.75 3.39 7.34
N ILE A 107 -17.33 4.33 8.18
CA ILE A 107 -17.76 5.73 8.15
C ILE A 107 -16.70 6.61 7.47
N THR A 108 -15.45 6.42 7.85
CA THR A 108 -14.32 7.26 7.43
C THR A 108 -13.99 7.08 5.95
N LEU A 109 -13.94 5.85 5.43
CA LEU A 109 -13.54 5.62 4.03
C LEU A 109 -14.56 6.15 3.01
N PRO A 110 -15.88 6.00 3.21
CA PRO A 110 -16.86 6.65 2.34
C PRO A 110 -16.81 8.18 2.41
N ALA A 111 -16.56 8.75 3.59
CA ALA A 111 -16.39 10.20 3.74
C ALA A 111 -15.15 10.71 2.97
N MET A 112 -14.05 9.97 3.03
CA MET A 112 -12.86 10.24 2.21
C MET A 112 -13.18 10.14 0.72
N ALA A 113 -13.88 9.10 0.28
CA ALA A 113 -14.26 8.92 -1.12
C ALA A 113 -15.06 10.12 -1.66
N ARG A 114 -16.00 10.67 -0.86
CA ARG A 114 -16.81 11.86 -1.21
C ARG A 114 -16.00 13.14 -1.39
N GLN A 115 -14.87 13.25 -0.72
CA GLN A 115 -14.08 14.48 -0.66
C GLN A 115 -12.84 14.43 -1.54
N MET A 116 -12.17 13.28 -1.64
CA MET A 116 -10.84 13.14 -2.23
C MET A 116 -10.76 13.73 -3.64
N TYR A 117 -11.72 13.40 -4.51
CA TYR A 117 -11.74 13.87 -5.90
C TYR A 117 -12.19 15.33 -6.09
N LYS A 118 -12.69 15.98 -5.03
CA LYS A 118 -13.05 17.40 -5.03
C LYS A 118 -11.86 18.30 -4.69
N ILE A 119 -10.77 17.72 -4.19
CA ILE A 119 -9.57 18.45 -3.81
C ILE A 119 -8.81 18.85 -5.08
N PRO A 120 -8.51 20.15 -5.30
CA PRO A 120 -7.90 20.60 -6.56
C PRO A 120 -6.60 19.88 -6.93
N SER A 121 -5.71 19.67 -5.95
CA SER A 121 -4.43 18.96 -6.17
C SER A 121 -4.64 17.50 -6.58
N VAL A 122 -5.63 16.82 -6.00
CA VAL A 122 -5.96 15.43 -6.34
C VAL A 122 -6.63 15.35 -7.71
N LYS A 123 -7.55 16.27 -8.01
CA LYS A 123 -8.20 16.35 -9.32
C LYS A 123 -7.18 16.57 -10.44
N GLN A 124 -6.26 17.51 -10.25
CA GLN A 124 -5.18 17.76 -11.20
C GLN A 124 -4.27 16.53 -11.38
N LEU A 125 -3.95 15.85 -10.28
CA LEU A 125 -3.16 14.61 -10.32
C LEU A 125 -3.91 13.50 -11.08
N TYR A 126 -5.22 13.38 -10.90
CA TYR A 126 -6.07 12.40 -11.57
C TYR A 126 -6.19 12.65 -13.08
N GLU A 127 -6.33 13.92 -13.49
CA GLU A 127 -6.34 14.32 -14.90
C GLU A 127 -5.02 13.94 -15.59
N LYS A 128 -3.90 14.07 -14.88
CA LYS A 128 -2.55 13.72 -15.36
C LYS A 128 -2.14 12.27 -15.11
N ARG A 129 -3.03 11.41 -14.61
CA ARG A 129 -2.66 10.03 -14.21
C ARG A 129 -2.04 9.20 -15.35
N LYS A 130 -2.42 9.48 -16.60
CA LYS A 130 -1.90 8.78 -17.79
C LYS A 130 -0.47 9.21 -18.17
N GLU A 131 0.10 10.21 -17.50
CA GLU A 131 1.51 10.60 -17.66
C GLU A 131 2.47 9.71 -16.86
N PHE A 132 1.96 8.86 -15.96
CA PHE A 132 2.76 7.95 -15.15
C PHE A 132 2.95 6.61 -15.85
N ASP A 133 4.16 6.07 -15.78
CA ASP A 133 4.49 4.76 -16.35
C ASP A 133 4.03 3.60 -15.44
N LEU A 134 3.86 3.86 -14.14
CA LEU A 134 3.47 2.87 -13.13
C LEU A 134 2.74 3.52 -11.97
N ILE A 135 1.67 2.89 -11.49
CA ILE A 135 0.98 3.28 -10.26
C ILE A 135 1.17 2.21 -9.19
N ILE A 136 1.51 2.60 -7.97
CA ILE A 136 1.65 1.72 -6.81
C ILE A 136 0.62 2.12 -5.77
N VAL A 137 -0.29 1.20 -5.43
CA VAL A 137 -1.36 1.46 -4.47
C VAL A 137 -1.04 0.77 -3.15
N ASN A 138 -1.11 1.50 -2.04
CA ASN A 138 -1.10 0.86 -0.72
C ASN A 138 -2.36 0.01 -0.60
N HIS A 139 -2.23 -1.31 -0.49
CA HIS A 139 -3.36 -2.21 -0.69
C HIS A 139 -4.52 -1.96 0.32
N MET A 140 -4.20 -1.89 1.60
CA MET A 140 -5.22 -1.93 2.66
C MET A 140 -5.93 -0.58 2.81
N PHE A 141 -7.27 -0.57 2.78
CA PHE A 141 -8.14 0.61 2.98
C PHE A 141 -8.08 1.70 1.90
N ASN A 142 -7.39 1.48 0.77
CA ASN A 142 -7.23 2.49 -0.28
C ASN A 142 -8.02 2.17 -1.54
N GLU A 143 -9.17 1.50 -1.40
CA GLU A 143 -10.05 1.23 -2.53
C GLU A 143 -10.50 2.51 -3.24
N ILE A 144 -10.53 3.62 -2.51
CA ILE A 144 -10.78 4.98 -3.02
C ILE A 144 -9.81 5.38 -4.14
N ALA A 145 -8.62 4.77 -4.23
CA ALA A 145 -7.59 5.09 -5.20
C ALA A 145 -7.70 4.31 -6.52
N TYR A 146 -8.51 3.24 -6.61
CA TYR A 146 -8.57 2.40 -7.82
C TYR A 146 -8.99 3.11 -9.12
N PRO A 147 -9.78 4.20 -9.13
CA PRO A 147 -10.01 4.94 -10.36
C PRO A 147 -8.72 5.47 -11.01
N PHE A 148 -7.67 5.76 -10.23
CA PHE A 148 -6.39 6.18 -10.77
C PHE A 148 -5.74 5.11 -11.66
N VAL A 149 -5.95 3.84 -11.36
CA VAL A 149 -5.28 2.73 -12.07
C VAL A 149 -6.05 2.23 -13.28
N HIS A 150 -7.24 2.79 -13.55
CA HIS A 150 -8.04 2.37 -14.69
C HIS A 150 -7.28 2.59 -16.01
N GLU A 151 -7.12 1.51 -16.79
CA GLU A 151 -6.36 1.45 -18.04
C GLU A 151 -4.83 1.66 -17.90
N LEU A 152 -4.28 1.49 -16.69
CA LEU A 152 -2.85 1.70 -16.43
C LEU A 152 -2.21 0.49 -15.72
N PRO A 153 -0.91 0.24 -15.95
CA PRO A 153 -0.17 -0.76 -15.21
C PRO A 153 -0.05 -0.34 -13.74
N PHE A 154 -0.40 -1.25 -12.82
CA PHE A 154 -0.30 -0.97 -11.40
C PHE A 154 0.15 -2.17 -10.58
N ILE A 155 0.72 -1.86 -9.41
CA ILE A 155 1.11 -2.82 -8.37
C ILE A 155 0.37 -2.46 -7.09
N THR A 156 0.07 -3.45 -6.27
CA THR A 156 -0.42 -3.22 -4.90
C THR A 156 0.63 -3.66 -3.89
N VAL A 157 0.83 -2.87 -2.84
CA VAL A 157 1.78 -3.18 -1.76
C VAL A 157 1.00 -3.38 -0.47
N ALA A 158 1.09 -4.58 0.09
CA ALA A 158 0.45 -4.95 1.35
C ALA A 158 1.38 -4.66 2.54
N THR A 159 1.38 -3.41 3.00
CA THR A 159 2.19 -2.95 4.13
C THR A 159 1.94 -3.68 5.47
N PRO A 160 0.72 -4.10 5.85
CA PRO A 160 0.52 -4.88 7.08
C PRO A 160 0.81 -6.38 6.89
N GLY A 161 1.26 -6.80 5.70
CA GLY A 161 1.32 -8.19 5.28
C GLY A 161 0.09 -8.63 4.49
N MET A 162 0.19 -9.82 3.88
CA MET A 162 -0.85 -10.39 3.04
C MET A 162 -1.98 -10.97 3.90
N ASP A 163 -3.19 -10.40 3.77
CA ASP A 163 -4.37 -10.96 4.44
C ASP A 163 -5.06 -12.05 3.58
N PRO A 164 -5.87 -12.95 4.17
CA PRO A 164 -6.49 -14.05 3.43
C PRO A 164 -7.28 -13.63 2.18
N ARG A 165 -7.91 -12.45 2.21
CA ARG A 165 -8.68 -11.92 1.09
C ARG A 165 -7.77 -11.52 -0.07
N GLN A 166 -6.63 -10.90 0.25
CA GLN A 166 -5.60 -10.53 -0.72
C GLN A 166 -5.00 -11.75 -1.38
N SER A 167 -4.62 -12.72 -0.55
CA SER A 167 -4.07 -13.99 -1.01
C SER A 167 -5.05 -14.70 -1.97
N ALA A 168 -6.34 -14.71 -1.64
CA ALA A 168 -7.36 -15.32 -2.48
C ALA A 168 -7.52 -14.64 -3.85
N VAL A 169 -7.38 -13.31 -3.94
CA VAL A 169 -7.39 -12.57 -5.22
C VAL A 169 -6.22 -12.99 -6.12
N LEU A 170 -5.09 -13.41 -5.54
CA LEU A 170 -3.93 -13.94 -6.26
C LEU A 170 -4.02 -15.44 -6.54
N GLY A 171 -5.16 -16.08 -6.26
CA GLY A 171 -5.37 -17.51 -6.45
C GLY A 171 -4.84 -18.40 -5.32
N ASN A 172 -4.39 -17.82 -4.20
CA ASN A 172 -3.90 -18.57 -3.05
C ASN A 172 -4.89 -18.51 -1.87
N ILE A 173 -5.71 -19.55 -1.73
CA ILE A 173 -6.67 -19.64 -0.63
C ILE A 173 -5.98 -20.22 0.61
N LEU A 174 -5.81 -19.39 1.65
CA LEU A 174 -5.17 -19.80 2.90
C LEU A 174 -6.10 -20.69 3.72
N ASN A 175 -5.57 -21.78 4.27
CA ASN A 175 -6.37 -22.70 5.09
C ASN A 175 -6.62 -22.10 6.49
N PRO A 176 -7.88 -21.86 6.88
CA PRO A 176 -8.21 -21.23 8.15
C PRO A 176 -7.98 -22.14 9.37
N SER A 177 -7.63 -23.41 9.18
CA SER A 177 -7.30 -24.33 10.28
C SER A 177 -5.93 -24.06 10.90
N TYR A 178 -5.05 -23.34 10.20
CA TYR A 178 -3.71 -23.00 10.71
C TYR A 178 -3.23 -21.59 10.33
N VAL A 179 -3.85 -20.92 9.35
CA VAL A 179 -3.55 -19.52 9.03
C VAL A 179 -4.54 -18.58 9.71
N PRO A 180 -4.12 -17.80 10.72
CA PRO A 180 -4.99 -16.85 11.38
C PRO A 180 -5.39 -15.70 10.44
N ASN A 181 -6.60 -15.16 10.61
CA ASN A 181 -6.99 -13.92 9.94
C ASN A 181 -6.21 -12.73 10.52
N LEU A 182 -6.07 -11.64 9.75
CA LEU A 182 -5.26 -10.45 10.14
C LEU A 182 -5.70 -9.79 11.46
N LEU A 183 -6.93 -10.04 11.92
CA LEU A 183 -7.50 -9.43 13.12
C LEU A 183 -7.47 -10.36 14.34
N GLY A 184 -7.05 -11.62 14.16
CA GLY A 184 -7.01 -12.63 15.21
C GLY A 184 -5.57 -13.05 15.51
N SER A 185 -5.15 -12.91 16.75
CA SER A 185 -3.96 -13.60 17.26
C SER A 185 -4.41 -14.85 18.03
N TYR A 186 -3.94 -16.02 17.61
CA TYR A 186 -4.23 -17.29 18.26
C TYR A 186 -2.92 -17.94 18.71
N PRO A 187 -2.86 -18.53 19.91
CA PRO A 187 -1.73 -19.36 20.29
C PRO A 187 -1.63 -20.55 19.33
N HIS A 188 -0.41 -20.89 18.92
CA HIS A 188 -0.15 -22.04 18.06
C HIS A 188 0.24 -23.27 18.90
N PRO A 189 -0.30 -24.47 18.60
CA PRO A 189 -1.29 -24.75 17.54
C PRO A 189 -2.73 -24.30 17.91
N LEU A 190 -3.54 -23.96 16.89
CA LEU A 190 -4.95 -23.58 17.10
C LEU A 190 -5.78 -24.76 17.60
N SER A 191 -6.54 -24.55 18.68
CA SER A 191 -7.56 -25.49 19.17
C SER A 191 -8.77 -25.58 18.22
N LEU A 192 -9.59 -26.63 18.35
CA LEU A 192 -10.76 -26.83 17.49
C LEU A 192 -11.69 -25.61 17.47
N LEU A 193 -12.00 -25.04 18.63
CA LEU A 193 -12.85 -23.85 18.73
C LEU A 193 -12.21 -22.61 18.06
N GLN A 194 -10.89 -22.47 18.18
CA GLN A 194 -10.15 -21.39 17.51
C GLN A 194 -10.18 -21.54 16.00
N ARG A 195 -10.06 -22.77 15.48
CA ARG A 195 -10.19 -23.07 14.04
C ARG A 195 -11.58 -22.75 13.51
N ILE A 196 -12.63 -23.13 14.24
CA ILE A 196 -14.02 -22.79 13.89
C ILE A 196 -14.20 -21.27 13.84
N LYS A 197 -13.79 -20.57 14.90
CA LYS A 197 -13.88 -19.10 14.96
C LYS A 197 -13.08 -18.45 13.84
N ASN A 198 -11.86 -18.91 13.57
CA ASN A 198 -11.01 -18.36 12.54
C ASN A 198 -11.61 -18.59 11.14
N THR A 199 -12.13 -19.78 10.86
CA THR A 199 -12.83 -20.11 9.62
C THR A 199 -14.04 -19.20 9.40
N PHE A 200 -14.84 -18.98 10.45
CA PHE A 200 -15.95 -18.04 10.39
C PHE A 200 -15.48 -16.62 10.03
N MET A 201 -14.43 -16.12 10.68
CA MET A 201 -13.87 -14.78 10.37
C MET A 201 -13.29 -14.68 8.95
N HIS A 202 -12.67 -15.76 8.44
CA HIS A 202 -12.17 -15.86 7.06
C HIS A 202 -13.28 -15.74 6.00
N ILE A 203 -14.54 -15.99 6.36
CA ILE A 203 -15.70 -15.81 5.47
C ILE A 203 -16.35 -14.45 5.69
N VAL A 204 -16.66 -14.12 6.94
CA VAL A 204 -17.46 -12.93 7.28
C VAL A 204 -16.74 -11.62 6.94
N ILE A 205 -15.44 -11.51 7.23
CA ILE A 205 -14.69 -10.28 6.96
C ILE A 205 -14.67 -9.96 5.45
N PRO A 206 -14.20 -10.86 4.55
CA PRO A 206 -14.27 -10.61 3.12
C PRO A 206 -15.68 -10.32 2.62
N PHE A 207 -16.67 -11.10 3.06
CA PHE A 207 -18.05 -10.92 2.62
C PHE A 207 -18.56 -9.52 2.96
N PHE A 208 -18.44 -9.12 4.23
CA PHE A 208 -18.88 -7.82 4.71
C PHE A 208 -18.12 -6.68 4.02
N TRP A 209 -16.81 -6.83 3.82
CA TRP A 209 -15.98 -5.84 3.15
C TRP A 209 -16.38 -5.64 1.67
N ARG A 210 -16.56 -6.75 0.95
CA ARG A 210 -16.82 -6.77 -0.49
C ARG A 210 -18.26 -6.37 -0.82
N HIS A 211 -19.23 -6.78 -0.01
CA HIS A 211 -20.63 -6.71 -0.36
C HIS A 211 -21.45 -5.69 0.45
N TRP A 212 -21.04 -5.30 1.66
CA TRP A 212 -21.88 -4.46 2.53
C TRP A 212 -21.26 -3.13 2.98
N ALA A 213 -19.99 -3.11 3.41
CA ALA A 213 -19.46 -1.94 4.12
C ALA A 213 -18.41 -1.13 3.37
N VAL A 214 -17.35 -1.73 2.83
CA VAL A 214 -16.22 -0.93 2.34
C VAL A 214 -16.36 -0.66 0.85
N VAL A 215 -16.31 -1.72 0.03
CA VAL A 215 -16.29 -1.58 -1.42
C VAL A 215 -17.55 -0.90 -1.98
N PRO A 216 -18.79 -1.31 -1.60
CA PRO A 216 -19.99 -0.71 -2.16
C PRO A 216 -20.16 0.76 -1.77
N LEU A 217 -19.83 1.11 -0.52
CA LEU A 217 -19.95 2.48 -0.05
C LEU A 217 -18.93 3.39 -0.74
N ILE A 218 -17.70 2.95 -0.92
CA ILE A 218 -16.70 3.70 -1.70
C ILE A 218 -17.15 3.85 -3.17
N GLN A 219 -17.59 2.75 -3.79
CA GLN A 219 -18.05 2.77 -5.19
C GLN A 219 -19.22 3.72 -5.42
N LYS A 220 -20.14 3.84 -4.45
CA LYS A 220 -21.27 4.78 -4.55
C LYS A 220 -20.79 6.23 -4.67
N GLU A 221 -19.74 6.59 -3.94
CA GLU A 221 -19.26 7.97 -3.88
C GLU A 221 -18.31 8.33 -5.02
N VAL A 222 -17.70 7.33 -5.67
CA VAL A 222 -16.73 7.48 -6.77
C VAL A 222 -17.39 7.44 -8.16
N LYS A 223 -18.66 7.03 -8.27
CA LYS A 223 -19.38 6.86 -9.55
C LYS A 223 -19.79 8.17 -10.24
N HIS A 224 -19.36 9.33 -9.75
CA HIS A 224 -19.71 10.66 -10.24
C HIS A 224 -18.45 11.50 -10.47
#